data_AF-A0AA90T3G4-F1
#
_entry.id   AF-A0AA90T3G4-F1
#
_cell.length_a   1.000
_cell.length_b   1.000
_cell.length_c   1.000
_cell.angle_alpha   90.00
_cell.angle_beta   90.00
_cell.angle_gamma   90.00
#
_symmetry.space_group_name_H-M   'P 1'
#
loop_
_entity.id
_entity.type
_entity.pdbx_description
1 polymer ?
#
loop_
_entity_poly.entity_id
_entity_poly.type
_entity_poly.pdbx_seq_one_letter_code
_entity_poly.pdbx_strand_id
1 'polypeptide(L)'
;MEKKLIAFIMSLVLITSFQTTNVSSDKPIQNSEELRLQDMLMNMLTPYIEKELPNYYSPKILKDFSPSIAPWKIEVIETRRVNGFRGFILKITFEIKPTDGGH
;
A
#
# COMPACT_ATOMS: atom_id res chain seq x y z
N MET A 1 43.28 -29.92 24.27
CA MET A 1 41.84 -29.57 24.17
C MET A 1 41.60 -28.34 23.31
N GLU A 2 42.48 -27.34 23.35
CA GLU A 2 42.29 -26.03 22.69
C GLU A 2 42.09 -26.09 21.17
N LYS A 3 42.86 -26.91 20.45
CA LYS A 3 42.72 -27.04 18.97
C LYS A 3 41.38 -27.65 18.53
N LYS A 4 40.83 -28.59 19.32
CA LYS A 4 39.51 -29.21 19.04
C LYS A 4 38.37 -28.23 19.34
N LEU A 5 38.54 -27.39 20.36
CA LEU A 5 37.60 -26.33 20.70
C LEU A 5 37.55 -25.26 19.60
N ILE A 6 38.71 -24.83 19.10
CA ILE A 6 38.81 -23.83 18.02
C ILE A 6 38.17 -24.36 16.73
N ALA A 7 38.44 -25.63 16.37
CA ALA A 7 37.82 -26.26 15.21
C ALA A 7 36.29 -26.34 15.34
N PHE A 8 35.78 -26.62 16.54
CA PHE A 8 34.35 -26.66 16.82
C PHE A 8 33.70 -25.28 16.69
N ILE A 9 34.33 -24.23 17.24
CA ILE A 9 33.85 -22.84 17.13
C ILE A 9 33.85 -22.39 15.66
N MET A 10 34.90 -22.69 14.89
CA MET A 10 34.95 -22.39 13.47
C MET A 10 33.85 -23.10 12.69
N SER A 11 33.58 -24.37 12.99
CA SER A 11 32.47 -25.12 12.37
C SER A 11 31.12 -24.49 12.69
N LEU A 12 30.92 -24.00 13.92
CA LEU A 12 29.66 -23.38 14.33
C LEU A 12 29.41 -22.06 13.61
N VAL A 13 30.46 -21.24 13.43
CA VAL A 13 30.39 -19.97 12.69
C VAL A 13 30.09 -20.19 11.21
N LEU A 14 30.64 -21.23 10.58
CA LEU A 14 30.29 -21.57 9.20
C LEU A 14 28.81 -21.94 9.06
N ILE A 15 28.24 -22.72 9.98
CA ILE A 15 26.84 -23.16 9.91
C ILE A 15 25.86 -21.97 10.04
N THR A 16 26.16 -20.99 10.88
CA THR A 16 25.30 -19.81 11.05
C THR A 16 25.41 -18.82 9.89
N SER A 17 26.53 -18.83 9.15
CA SER A 17 26.78 -17.89 8.04
C SER A 17 25.98 -18.21 6.78
N PHE A 18 25.49 -19.44 6.63
CA PHE A 18 24.68 -19.88 5.47
C PHE A 18 23.17 -19.86 5.74
N GLN A 19 22.72 -19.24 6.83
CA GLN A 19 21.29 -19.07 7.09
C GLN A 19 20.76 -17.93 6.21
N THR A 20 20.41 -18.23 4.96
CA THR A 20 19.57 -17.35 4.16
C THR A 20 18.19 -17.29 4.79
N THR A 21 17.81 -16.15 5.35
CA THR A 21 16.41 -15.87 5.65
C THR A 21 15.66 -15.93 4.33
N ASN A 22 14.90 -17.00 4.10
CA ASN A 22 13.86 -17.02 3.10
C ASN A 22 12.82 -15.98 3.55
N VAL A 23 13.05 -14.71 3.22
CA VAL A 23 11.96 -13.75 3.10
C VAL A 23 11.14 -14.33 1.98
N SER A 24 10.01 -14.95 2.34
CA SER A 24 8.99 -15.35 1.38
C SER A 24 8.80 -14.16 0.47
N SER A 25 9.25 -14.27 -0.77
CA SER A 25 8.84 -13.36 -1.83
C SER A 25 7.38 -13.71 -2.04
N ASP A 26 6.52 -13.15 -1.19
CA ASP A 26 5.09 -13.32 -1.30
C ASP A 26 4.76 -12.83 -2.70
N LYS A 27 4.46 -13.79 -3.59
CA LYS A 27 3.84 -13.49 -4.87
C LYS A 27 2.71 -12.52 -4.55
N PRO A 28 2.58 -11.39 -5.27
CA PRO A 28 1.50 -10.45 -5.01
C PRO A 28 0.21 -11.25 -4.98
N ILE A 29 -0.41 -11.31 -3.81
CA ILE A 29 -1.60 -12.11 -3.58
C ILE A 29 -2.68 -11.36 -4.35
N GLN A 30 -2.84 -11.73 -5.63
CA GLN A 30 -3.74 -11.06 -6.59
C GLN A 30 -5.19 -10.97 -6.12
N ASN A 31 -5.54 -11.63 -5.02
CA ASN A 31 -6.85 -11.65 -4.38
C ASN A 31 -6.73 -11.79 -2.84
N SER A 32 -5.85 -11.02 -2.20
CA SER A 32 -5.81 -11.01 -0.73
C SER A 32 -7.12 -10.45 -0.16
N GLU A 33 -7.47 -10.80 1.07
CA GLU A 33 -8.66 -10.24 1.71
C GLU A 33 -8.53 -8.73 1.89
N GLU A 34 -7.33 -8.25 2.20
CA GLU A 34 -7.00 -6.82 2.31
C GLU A 34 -7.24 -6.09 0.99
N LEU A 35 -6.75 -6.63 -0.13
CA LEU A 35 -6.95 -6.04 -1.45
C LEU A 35 -8.43 -5.97 -1.81
N ARG A 36 -9.19 -7.04 -1.56
CA ARG A 36 -10.64 -7.07 -1.80
C ARG A 36 -11.39 -6.05 -0.95
N LEU A 37 -11.01 -5.88 0.32
CA LEU A 37 -11.60 -4.88 1.21
C LEU A 37 -11.24 -3.46 0.76
N GLN A 38 -10.00 -3.24 0.31
CA GLN A 38 -9.58 -1.98 -0.28
C GLN A 38 -10.38 -1.66 -1.56
N ASP A 39 -10.58 -2.63 -2.46
CA ASP A 39 -11.36 -2.46 -3.67
C ASP A 39 -12.83 -2.13 -3.37
N MET A 40 -13.44 -2.83 -2.40
CA MET A 40 -14.80 -2.51 -1.93
C MET A 40 -14.88 -1.08 -1.39
N LEU A 41 -13.91 -0.67 -0.57
CA LEU A 41 -13.85 0.69 -0.04
C LEU A 41 -13.68 1.72 -1.16
N MET A 42 -12.78 1.47 -2.12
CA MET A 42 -12.54 2.39 -3.23
C MET A 42 -13.79 2.51 -4.11
N ASN A 43 -14.49 1.42 -4.39
CA ASN A 43 -15.76 1.46 -5.12
C ASN A 43 -16.82 2.30 -4.40
N MET A 44 -16.89 2.24 -3.07
CA MET A 44 -17.80 3.08 -2.29
C MET A 44 -17.41 4.57 -2.29
N LEU A 45 -16.11 4.87 -2.28
CA LEU A 45 -15.61 6.25 -2.15
C LEU A 45 -15.45 6.97 -3.51
N THR A 46 -15.24 6.24 -4.60
CA THR A 46 -14.97 6.78 -5.94
C THR A 46 -15.96 7.86 -6.37
N PRO A 47 -17.30 7.69 -6.26
CA PRO A 47 -18.25 8.72 -6.69
C PRO A 47 -18.10 10.06 -5.95
N TYR A 48 -17.66 10.00 -4.68
CA TYR A 48 -17.43 11.20 -3.87
C TYR A 48 -16.11 11.87 -4.25
N ILE A 49 -15.08 11.08 -4.55
CA ILE A 49 -13.78 11.58 -5.00
C ILE A 49 -13.91 12.24 -6.38
N GLU A 50 -14.59 11.59 -7.32
CA GLU A 50 -14.83 12.12 -8.67
C GLU A 50 -15.59 13.46 -8.65
N LYS A 51 -16.57 13.60 -7.76
CA LYS A 51 -17.32 14.85 -7.59
C LYS A 51 -16.45 16.01 -7.13
N GLU A 52 -15.42 15.74 -6.33
CA GLU A 52 -14.52 16.77 -5.79
C GLU A 52 -13.31 17.06 -6.70
N LEU A 53 -13.00 16.17 -7.64
CA LEU A 53 -11.85 16.29 -8.55
C LEU A 53 -11.84 17.62 -9.33
N PRO A 54 -12.96 18.09 -9.93
CA PRO A 54 -12.99 19.37 -10.63
C PRO A 54 -12.62 20.54 -9.72
N ASN A 55 -13.02 20.53 -8.45
CA ASN A 55 -12.70 21.62 -7.53
C ASN A 55 -11.18 21.78 -7.33
N TYR A 56 -10.42 20.68 -7.40
CA TYR A 56 -8.98 20.69 -7.23
C TYR A 56 -8.21 20.99 -8.53
N TYR A 57 -8.73 20.54 -9.67
CA TYR A 57 -8.02 20.56 -10.95
C TYR A 57 -8.58 21.56 -11.98
N SER A 58 -9.86 21.93 -11.97
CA SER A 58 -10.44 22.92 -12.91
C SER A 58 -9.78 24.30 -12.88
N PRO A 59 -9.17 24.80 -11.79
CA PRO A 59 -8.37 26.03 -11.86
C PRO A 59 -7.04 25.87 -12.63
N LYS A 60 -6.59 24.63 -12.83
CA LYS A 60 -5.24 24.28 -13.31
C LYS A 60 -5.24 23.56 -14.66
N ILE A 61 -6.39 23.07 -15.12
CA ILE A 61 -6.55 22.33 -16.38
C ILE A 61 -7.53 23.10 -17.29
N LEU A 62 -7.37 22.95 -18.60
CA LEU A 62 -8.28 23.50 -19.61
C LEU A 62 -9.73 23.09 -19.28
N LYS A 63 -10.66 24.06 -19.39
CA LYS A 63 -12.11 23.88 -19.11
C LYS A 63 -12.74 22.70 -19.86
N ASP A 64 -12.15 22.32 -20.99
CA ASP A 64 -12.68 21.29 -21.88
C ASP A 64 -12.27 19.87 -21.46
N PHE A 65 -11.50 19.74 -20.37
CA PHE A 65 -10.97 18.48 -19.90
C PHE A 65 -11.50 18.11 -18.50
N SER A 66 -12.24 17.00 -18.42
CA SER A 66 -12.75 16.46 -17.15
C SER A 66 -11.82 15.37 -16.64
N PRO A 67 -11.08 15.60 -15.54
CA PRO A 67 -10.21 14.57 -14.99
C PRO A 67 -11.04 13.39 -14.46
N SER A 68 -10.59 12.19 -14.76
CA SER A 68 -11.19 10.95 -14.24
C SER A 68 -10.22 10.25 -13.30
N ILE A 69 -10.72 9.26 -12.55
CA ILE A 69 -9.87 8.41 -11.71
C ILE A 69 -10.14 6.95 -12.02
N ALA A 70 -9.08 6.15 -11.93
CA ALA A 70 -9.21 4.70 -11.88
C ALA A 70 -9.16 4.29 -10.39
N PRO A 71 -10.21 3.65 -9.84
CA PRO A 71 -10.27 3.30 -8.41
C PRO A 71 -9.06 2.47 -7.92
N TRP A 72 -8.56 1.56 -8.76
CA TRP A 72 -7.39 0.73 -8.48
C TRP A 72 -6.04 1.47 -8.55
N LYS A 73 -6.04 2.75 -8.98
CA LYS A 73 -4.85 3.62 -8.96
C LYS A 73 -4.85 4.58 -7.76
N ILE A 74 -5.82 4.49 -6.86
CA ILE A 74 -5.88 5.28 -5.64
C ILE A 74 -5.03 4.59 -4.57
N GLU A 75 -4.01 5.29 -4.08
CA GLU A 75 -3.09 4.77 -3.08
C GLU A 75 -3.48 5.28 -1.68
N VAL A 76 -3.55 4.37 -0.71
CA VAL A 76 -3.80 4.73 0.70
C VAL A 76 -2.46 5.09 1.34
N ILE A 77 -2.29 6.35 1.72
CA ILE A 77 -1.07 6.84 2.35
C ILE A 77 -1.11 6.65 3.86
N GLU A 78 -2.25 6.93 4.49
CA GLU A 78 -2.41 6.85 5.94
C GLU A 78 -3.85 6.49 6.31
N THR A 79 -4.01 5.68 7.34
CA THR A 79 -5.28 5.50 8.05
C THR A 79 -5.06 5.73 9.53
N ARG A 80 -5.95 6.49 10.18
CA ARG A 80 -5.92 6.68 11.63
C ARG A 80 -7.30 6.81 12.24
N ARG A 81 -7.42 6.37 13.49
CA ARG A 81 -8.58 6.66 14.33
C ARG A 81 -8.40 8.02 14.96
N VAL A 82 -9.43 8.87 14.88
CA VAL A 82 -9.38 10.22 15.46
C VAL A 82 -9.67 10.17 16.97
N ASN A 83 -10.52 9.24 17.40
CA ASN A 83 -11.02 9.13 18.78
C ASN A 83 -10.50 7.90 19.54
N GLY A 84 -9.32 7.39 19.18
CA GLY A 84 -8.65 6.31 19.93
C GLY A 84 -9.15 4.89 19.61
N PHE A 85 -8.83 3.95 20.50
CA PHE A 85 -9.08 2.52 20.29
C PHE A 85 -10.58 2.21 20.13
N ARG A 86 -10.92 1.43 19.09
CA ARG A 86 -12.31 1.10 18.68
C ARG A 86 -13.22 2.30 18.37
N GLY A 87 -12.65 3.50 18.21
CA GLY A 87 -13.40 4.66 17.74
C GLY A 87 -13.83 4.52 16.27
N PHE A 88 -15.04 4.97 15.95
CA PHE A 88 -15.64 4.89 14.61
C PHE A 88 -15.39 6.12 13.72
N ILE A 89 -14.66 7.11 14.23
CA ILE A 89 -14.25 8.27 13.43
C ILE A 89 -12.87 7.98 12.87
N LEU A 90 -12.85 7.65 11.58
CA LEU A 90 -11.65 7.30 10.83
C LEU A 90 -11.27 8.49 9.96
N LYS A 91 -9.97 8.76 9.87
CA LYS A 91 -9.39 9.62 8.85
C LYS A 91 -8.53 8.77 7.93
N ILE A 92 -8.75 8.90 6.63
CA ILE A 92 -7.98 8.24 5.59
C ILE A 92 -7.39 9.32 4.69
N THR A 93 -6.12 9.19 4.36
CA THR A 93 -5.41 10.07 3.44
C THR A 93 -5.07 9.26 2.18
N PHE A 94 -5.49 9.77 1.02
CA PHE A 94 -5.26 9.13 -0.28
C PHE A 94 -4.29 9.95 -1.11
N GLU A 95 -3.47 9.27 -1.92
CA GLU A 95 -2.80 9.85 -3.08
C GLU A 95 -3.57 9.41 -4.33
N ILE A 96 -3.91 10.38 -5.18
CA ILE A 96 -4.71 10.16 -6.39
C ILE A 96 -3.94 10.71 -7.57
N LYS A 97 -3.76 9.86 -8.59
CA LYS A 97 -3.19 10.24 -9.88
C LYS A 97 -4.34 10.27 -10.90
N PRO A 98 -4.88 11.46 -11.23
CA PRO A 98 -5.97 11.56 -12.19
C PRO A 98 -5.50 11.10 -13.57
N THR A 99 -6.44 10.55 -14.33
CA THR A 99 -6.25 10.19 -15.73
C THR A 99 -6.98 11.14 -16.64
N ASP A 100 -6.59 11.14 -17.91
CA ASP A 100 -7.19 11.97 -18.94
C ASP A 100 -8.54 11.44 -19.45
N GLY A 101 -9.24 10.59 -18.69
CA GLY A 101 -10.53 10.08 -19.12
C GLY A 101 -10.48 9.07 -20.26
N GLY A 102 -9.30 8.84 -20.87
CA GLY A 102 -9.00 7.98 -22.01
C GLY A 102 -10.15 7.10 -22.51
N HIS A 103 -11.12 7.72 -23.16
CA HIS A 103 -12.27 7.10 -23.83
C HIS A 103 -12.48 7.81 -25.15
#